data_AF-A0A523P0J3-F1
#
_entry.id   AF-A0A523P0J3-F1
#
_cell.length_a   1.000
_cell.length_b   1.000
_cell.length_c   1.000
_cell.angle_alpha   90.00
_cell.angle_beta   90.00
_cell.angle_gamma   90.00
#
_symmetry.space_group_name_H-M   'P 1'
#
loop_
_entity.id
_entity.type
_entity.pdbx_description
1 polymer ?
#
loop_
_entity_poly.entity_id
_entity_poly.type
_entity_poly.pdbx_seq_one_letter_code
_entity_poly.pdbx_strand_id
1 'polypeptide(L)'
;MTSRTLWLGIVLLYYGALIGAQVGAPGLFLWTPVNAGIASFHWIYALAFFGLGVLLLGIVGRTFTGLGPTSWRPLALLLGAGLALVHLWVGRVTTGSPLSIDMFLSALLGLALAVLLARALPASMVGRWQGRQP
;
A
#
# COMPACT_ATOMS: atom_id res chain seq x y z
N MET A 1 -10.85 -1.94 -22.88
CA MET A 1 -9.82 -1.69 -21.83
C MET A 1 -9.39 -3.03 -21.26
N THR A 2 -8.09 -3.34 -21.27
CA THR A 2 -7.57 -4.59 -20.71
C THR A 2 -7.62 -4.55 -19.18
N SER A 3 -7.88 -5.70 -18.54
CA SER A 3 -7.97 -5.86 -17.07
C SER A 3 -6.80 -5.22 -16.31
N ARG A 4 -5.60 -5.15 -16.92
CA ARG A 4 -4.41 -4.50 -16.38
C ARG A 4 -4.54 -2.98 -16.23
N THR A 5 -5.05 -2.30 -17.26
CA THR A 5 -5.18 -0.84 -17.28
C THR A 5 -6.17 -0.35 -16.22
N LEU A 6 -7.25 -1.10 -16.01
CA LEU A 6 -8.24 -0.80 -14.96
C LEU A 6 -7.61 -0.92 -13.57
N TRP A 7 -6.83 -1.96 -13.30
CA TRP A 7 -6.14 -2.14 -12.02
C TRP A 7 -5.07 -1.07 -11.76
N LEU A 8 -4.31 -0.68 -12.78
CA LEU A 8 -3.40 0.46 -12.67
C LEU A 8 -4.15 1.74 -12.32
N GLY A 9 -5.29 2.00 -12.97
CA GLY A 9 -6.16 3.13 -12.64
C GLY A 9 -6.61 3.12 -11.18
N ILE A 10 -7.04 1.98 -10.66
CA ILE A 10 -7.46 1.85 -9.24
C ILE A 10 -6.27 2.09 -8.29
N VAL A 11 -5.10 1.52 -8.56
CA VAL A 11 -3.89 1.72 -7.73
C VAL A 11 -3.51 3.20 -7.70
N LEU A 12 -3.48 3.85 -8.86
CA LEU A 12 -3.14 5.27 -8.98
C LEU A 12 -4.16 6.15 -8.29
N LEU A 13 -5.45 5.86 -8.44
CA LEU A 13 -6.52 6.61 -7.79
C LEU A 13 -6.46 6.45 -6.27
N TYR A 14 -6.27 5.22 -5.77
CA TYR A 14 -6.14 4.94 -4.34
C TYR A 14 -4.91 5.65 -3.75
N TYR A 15 -3.74 5.51 -4.38
CA TYR A 15 -2.52 6.16 -3.92
C TYR A 15 -2.59 7.68 -4.03
N GLY A 16 -3.21 8.21 -5.08
CA GLY A 16 -3.51 9.63 -5.23
C GLY A 16 -4.43 10.15 -4.13
N ALA A 17 -5.44 9.38 -3.74
CA ALA A 17 -6.31 9.72 -2.61
C ALA A 17 -5.55 9.72 -1.28
N LEU A 18 -4.59 8.80 -1.07
CA LEU A 18 -3.71 8.85 0.10
C LEU A 18 -2.88 10.13 0.13
N ILE A 19 -2.23 10.49 -0.99
CA ILE A 19 -1.48 11.74 -1.09
C ILE A 19 -2.38 12.94 -0.85
N GLY A 20 -3.57 12.98 -1.46
CA GLY A 20 -4.54 14.05 -1.26
C GLY A 20 -5.00 14.17 0.19
N ALA A 21 -5.24 13.05 0.87
CA ALA A 21 -5.57 13.02 2.29
C ALA A 21 -4.44 13.57 3.17
N GLN A 22 -3.19 13.24 2.84
CA GLN A 22 -2.01 13.73 3.55
C GLN A 22 -1.79 15.24 3.35
N VAL A 23 -2.00 15.76 2.14
CA VAL A 23 -1.71 17.17 1.79
C VAL A 23 -2.87 18.11 2.10
N GLY A 24 -4.10 17.72 1.73
CA GLY A 24 -5.28 18.59 1.81
C GLY A 24 -6.01 18.54 3.15
N ALA A 25 -5.83 17.46 3.92
CA ALA A 25 -6.52 17.29 5.18
C ALA A 25 -5.73 16.47 6.21
N PRO A 26 -4.47 16.86 6.52
CA PRO A 26 -3.60 16.10 7.43
C PRO A 26 -4.22 15.87 8.81
N GLY A 27 -5.06 16.80 9.28
CA GLY A 27 -5.78 16.69 10.56
C GLY A 27 -7.05 15.83 10.53
N LEU A 28 -7.70 15.64 9.36
CA LEU A 28 -8.89 14.77 9.24
C LEU A 28 -8.51 13.30 9.12
N PHE A 29 -7.36 13.02 8.52
CA PHE A 29 -6.84 11.67 8.35
C PHE A 29 -5.62 11.37 9.23
N LEU A 30 -5.29 12.28 10.14
CA LEU A 30 -4.34 12.07 11.26
C LEU A 30 -2.93 11.64 10.79
N TRP A 31 -2.48 12.14 9.63
CA TRP A 31 -1.14 11.89 9.07
C TRP A 31 -0.03 12.69 9.76
N THR A 32 -0.39 13.48 10.78
CA THR A 32 0.55 14.27 11.57
C THR A 32 0.98 13.51 12.83
N PRO A 33 2.27 13.57 13.20
CA PRO A 33 2.72 13.08 14.50
C PRO A 33 2.24 14.06 15.58
N VAL A 34 0.95 14.01 15.91
CA VAL A 34 0.40 14.86 16.97
C VAL A 34 0.82 14.26 18.30
N ASN A 35 1.81 14.90 18.92
CA ASN A 35 2.12 14.91 20.35
C ASN A 35 1.74 13.63 21.12
N ALA A 36 2.73 12.78 21.41
CA ALA A 36 2.98 11.84 22.52
C ALA A 36 1.88 11.36 23.53
N GLY A 37 0.62 11.76 23.45
CA GLY A 37 -0.50 11.34 24.29
C GLY A 37 -1.58 10.56 23.55
N ILE A 38 -1.52 10.49 22.21
CA ILE A 38 -2.43 9.68 21.39
C ILE A 38 -1.58 8.64 20.64
N ALA A 39 -1.15 7.59 21.34
CA ALA A 39 -0.52 6.41 20.76
C ALA A 39 -1.43 5.63 19.78
N SER A 40 -2.64 6.13 19.51
CA SER A 40 -3.81 5.34 19.19
C SER A 40 -4.16 5.20 17.71
N PHE A 41 -3.37 5.70 16.74
CA PHE A 41 -3.82 5.72 15.33
C PHE A 41 -2.84 5.22 14.25
N HIS A 42 -1.67 4.68 14.61
CA HIS A 42 -0.75 3.98 13.68
C HIS A 42 -1.43 2.86 12.88
N TRP A 43 -2.48 2.26 13.43
CA TRP A 43 -3.25 1.20 12.78
C TRP A 43 -4.05 1.69 11.56
N ILE A 44 -4.53 2.94 11.54
CA ILE A 44 -5.23 3.50 10.37
C ILE A 44 -4.26 3.62 9.20
N TYR A 45 -3.06 4.13 9.48
CA TYR A 45 -1.98 4.23 8.51
C TYR A 45 -1.59 2.85 7.97
N ALA A 46 -1.42 1.86 8.87
CA ALA A 46 -1.16 0.48 8.48
C ALA A 46 -2.31 -0.11 7.63
N LEU A 47 -3.58 0.19 7.95
CA LEU A 47 -4.74 -0.29 7.20
C LEU A 47 -4.82 0.32 5.79
N ALA A 48 -4.47 1.60 5.66
CA ALA A 48 -4.37 2.28 4.36
C ALA A 48 -3.30 1.63 3.47
N PHE A 49 -2.12 1.37 4.04
CA PHE A 49 -1.04 0.69 3.31
C PHE A 49 -1.29 -0.80 3.10
N PHE A 50 -2.09 -1.45 3.95
CA PHE A 50 -2.63 -2.78 3.68
C PHE A 50 -3.52 -2.78 2.44
N GLY A 51 -4.44 -1.83 2.33
CA GLY A 51 -5.27 -1.64 1.13
C GLY A 51 -4.42 -1.43 -0.12
N LEU A 52 -3.41 -0.55 -0.03
CA LEU A 52 -2.44 -0.36 -1.12
C LEU A 52 -1.70 -1.65 -1.46
N GLY A 53 -1.27 -2.41 -0.46
CA GLY A 53 -0.58 -3.70 -0.63
C GLY A 53 -1.44 -4.72 -1.37
N VAL A 54 -2.73 -4.82 -1.03
CA VAL A 54 -3.69 -5.67 -1.75
C VAL A 54 -3.78 -5.23 -3.22
N LEU A 55 -3.88 -3.93 -3.47
CA LEU A 55 -3.96 -3.42 -4.83
C LEU A 55 -2.68 -3.70 -5.64
N LEU A 56 -1.51 -3.49 -5.02
CA LEU A 56 -0.19 -3.76 -5.60
C LEU A 56 0.00 -5.24 -5.93
N LEU A 57 -0.37 -6.14 -5.01
CA LEU A 57 -0.30 -7.59 -5.24
C LEU A 57 -1.16 -8.01 -6.44
N GLY A 58 -2.35 -7.42 -6.56
CA GLY A 58 -3.25 -7.65 -7.70
C GLY A 58 -2.67 -7.16 -9.02
N ILE A 59 -2.09 -5.96 -9.08
CA ILE A 59 -1.53 -5.45 -10.34
C ILE A 59 -0.20 -6.12 -10.71
N VAL A 60 0.68 -6.36 -9.74
CA VAL A 60 1.96 -7.03 -9.97
C VAL A 60 1.71 -8.45 -10.48
N GLY A 61 0.78 -9.20 -9.87
CA GLY A 61 0.44 -10.55 -10.31
C GLY A 61 -0.19 -10.60 -11.73
N ARG A 62 -0.89 -9.54 -12.14
CA ARG A 62 -1.46 -9.38 -13.50
C ARG A 62 -0.42 -9.00 -14.54
N THR A 63 0.54 -8.16 -14.16
CA THR A 63 1.59 -7.67 -15.06
C THR A 63 2.67 -8.74 -15.26
N PHE A 64 3.06 -9.42 -14.19
CA PHE A 64 4.12 -10.43 -14.20
C PHE A 64 3.55 -11.85 -14.05
N THR A 65 2.78 -12.29 -15.04
CA THR A 65 2.11 -13.61 -15.03
C THR A 65 3.09 -14.79 -15.05
N GLY A 66 4.29 -14.62 -15.58
CA GLY A 66 5.34 -15.64 -15.61
C GLY A 66 6.15 -15.79 -14.32
N LEU A 67 5.94 -14.91 -13.32
CA LEU A 67 6.61 -15.01 -12.03
C LEU A 67 5.84 -15.92 -11.08
N GLY A 68 6.55 -16.88 -10.48
CA GLY A 68 6.01 -17.75 -9.44
C GLY A 68 5.68 -16.98 -8.13
N PRO A 69 4.89 -17.58 -7.22
CA PRO A 69 4.53 -17.01 -5.91
C PRO A 69 5.68 -16.44 -5.10
N THR A 70 6.86 -17.03 -5.26
CA THR A 70 8.10 -16.68 -4.56
C THR A 70 8.68 -15.35 -5.05
N SER A 71 8.43 -14.94 -6.29
CA SER A 71 9.07 -13.78 -6.91
C SER A 71 8.16 -12.55 -6.96
N TRP A 72 6.86 -12.69 -7.22
CA TRP A 72 5.98 -11.52 -7.35
C TRP A 72 5.59 -10.89 -6.00
N ARG A 73 5.54 -11.68 -4.91
CA ARG A 73 5.27 -11.17 -3.55
C ARG A 73 6.34 -10.20 -3.03
N PRO A 74 7.66 -10.54 -3.05
CA PRO A 74 8.68 -9.58 -2.63
C PRO A 74 8.75 -8.36 -3.55
N LEU A 75 8.47 -8.51 -4.85
CA LEU A 75 8.37 -7.35 -5.76
C LEU A 75 7.25 -6.39 -5.35
N ALA A 76 6.06 -6.90 -5.02
CA ALA A 76 4.96 -6.06 -4.55
C ALA A 76 5.29 -5.36 -3.22
N LEU A 77 6.01 -6.02 -2.30
CA LEU A 77 6.51 -5.39 -1.07
C LEU A 77 7.51 -4.28 -1.36
N LEU A 78 8.48 -4.52 -2.24
CA LEU A 78 9.48 -3.52 -2.61
C LEU A 78 8.85 -2.29 -3.24
N LEU A 79 7.90 -2.49 -4.16
CA LEU A 79 7.14 -1.40 -4.76
C LEU A 79 6.31 -0.65 -3.72
N GLY A 80 5.63 -1.36 -2.82
CA GLY A 80 4.86 -0.76 -1.74
C GLY A 80 5.74 0.03 -0.76
N ALA A 81 6.89 -0.50 -0.39
CA ALA A 81 7.86 0.18 0.48
C ALA A 81 8.43 1.43 -0.18
N GLY A 82 8.73 1.37 -1.48
CA GLY A 82 9.13 2.54 -2.27
C GLY A 82 8.05 3.61 -2.29
N LEU A 83 6.79 3.23 -2.53
CA LEU A 83 5.65 4.15 -2.47
C LEU A 83 5.44 4.72 -1.06
N ALA A 84 5.62 3.93 0.00
CA ALA A 84 5.55 4.42 1.37
C ALA A 84 6.63 5.47 1.67
N LEU A 85 7.86 5.26 1.19
CA LEU A 85 8.93 6.26 1.31
C LEU A 85 8.60 7.54 0.54
N VAL A 86 8.10 7.41 -0.70
CA VAL A 86 7.65 8.57 -1.49
C VAL A 86 6.54 9.31 -0.77
N HIS A 87 5.56 8.60 -0.20
CA HIS A 87 4.45 9.17 0.53
C HIS A 87 4.93 10.00 1.73
N LEU A 88 5.83 9.44 2.55
CA LEU A 88 6.44 10.16 3.67
C LEU A 88 7.30 11.35 3.22
N TRP A 89 8.03 11.20 2.11
CA TRP A 89 8.83 12.28 1.54
C TRP A 89 7.93 13.45 1.08
N VAL A 90 6.82 13.15 0.40
CA VAL A 90 5.80 14.16 0.05
C VAL A 90 5.26 14.85 1.30
N GLY A 91 5.00 14.09 2.37
CA GLY A 91 4.52 14.63 3.64
C GLY A 91 5.53 15.60 4.26
N ARG A 92 6.81 15.24 4.25
CA ARG A 92 7.91 16.11 4.69
C ARG A 92 7.99 17.40 3.86
N VAL A 93 7.96 17.31 2.54
CA VAL A 93 8.08 18.47 1.65
C VAL A 93 6.87 19.42 1.81
N THR A 94 5.69 18.88 2.04
CA THR A 94 4.43 19.66 2.11
C THR A 94 4.14 20.24 3.48
N THR A 95 4.51 19.54 4.56
CA THR A 95 4.21 19.97 5.94
C THR A 95 5.42 20.44 6.74
N GLY A 96 6.64 20.25 6.22
CA GLY A 96 7.89 20.53 6.95
C GLY A 96 8.21 19.52 8.07
N SER A 97 7.35 18.52 8.27
CA SER A 97 7.52 17.50 9.33
C SER A 97 8.72 16.59 9.05
N PRO A 98 9.42 16.10 10.10
CA PRO A 98 10.49 15.12 9.92
C PRO A 98 9.95 13.79 9.39
N LEU A 99 10.83 13.03 8.72
CA LEU A 99 10.53 11.65 8.32
C LEU A 99 10.28 10.79 9.58
N SER A 100 9.06 10.27 9.72
CA SER A 100 8.70 9.39 10.84
C SER A 100 9.03 7.93 10.50
N ILE A 101 9.95 7.35 11.27
CA ILE A 101 10.29 5.93 11.19
C ILE A 101 9.08 5.07 11.60
N ASP A 102 8.33 5.49 12.63
CA ASP A 102 7.16 4.75 13.13
C ASP A 102 6.05 4.64 12.08
N MET A 103 5.81 5.71 11.32
CA MET A 103 4.87 5.68 10.20
C MET A 103 5.37 4.78 9.07
N PHE A 104 6.67 4.81 8.77
CA PHE A 104 7.25 3.92 7.77
C PHE A 104 7.08 2.44 8.17
N LEU A 105 7.40 2.10 9.43
CA LEU A 105 7.21 0.75 9.97
C LEU A 105 5.74 0.33 9.97
N SER A 106 4.82 1.26 10.26
CA SER A 106 3.37 1.01 10.18
C SER A 106 2.90 0.73 8.75
N ALA A 107 3.41 1.46 7.75
CA ALA A 107 3.17 1.15 6.34
C ALA A 107 3.69 -0.24 5.97
N LEU A 108 4.92 -0.55 6.36
CA LEU A 108 5.53 -1.86 6.10
C LEU A 108 4.73 -2.99 6.74
N LEU A 109 4.21 -2.79 7.95
CA LEU A 109 3.33 -3.74 8.62
C LEU A 109 2.05 -3.97 7.81
N GLY A 110 1.39 -2.91 7.35
CA GLY A 110 0.21 -3.01 6.48
C GLY A 110 0.49 -3.78 5.19
N LEU A 111 1.57 -3.46 4.50
CA LEU A 111 2.00 -4.14 3.28
C LEU A 111 2.32 -5.63 3.54
N ALA A 112 3.01 -5.92 4.64
CA ALA A 112 3.34 -7.29 5.05
C ALA A 112 2.08 -8.10 5.33
N LEU A 113 1.08 -7.52 6.01
CA LEU A 113 -0.21 -8.16 6.25
C LEU A 113 -0.93 -8.50 4.93
N ALA A 114 -0.85 -7.64 3.92
CA ALA A 114 -1.44 -7.92 2.61
C ALA A 114 -0.77 -9.13 1.93
N VAL A 115 0.55 -9.24 2.06
CA VAL A 115 1.30 -10.41 1.56
C VAL A 115 0.96 -11.68 2.33
N LEU A 116 0.86 -11.60 3.65
CA LEU A 116 0.48 -12.74 4.49
C LEU A 116 -0.93 -13.21 4.16
N LEU A 117 -1.87 -12.28 3.94
CA LEU A 117 -3.21 -12.61 3.48
C LEU A 117 -3.17 -13.34 2.12
N ALA A 118 -2.35 -12.88 1.18
CA ALA A 118 -2.13 -13.55 -0.09
C ALA A 118 -1.47 -14.93 0.03
N ARG A 119 -0.89 -15.28 1.18
CA ARG A 119 -0.40 -16.63 1.50
C ARG A 119 -1.46 -17.51 2.14
N ALA A 120 -2.34 -16.90 2.95
CA ALA A 120 -3.42 -17.60 3.64
C ALA A 120 -4.58 -17.97 2.70
N LEU A 121 -4.75 -17.24 1.59
CA LEU A 121 -5.82 -17.49 0.63
C LEU A 121 -5.54 -18.70 -0.28
N PRO A 122 -6.59 -19.46 -0.67
CA PRO A 122 -6.47 -20.54 -1.65
C PRO A 122 -5.91 -20.06 -3.00
N ALA A 123 -5.14 -20.93 -3.68
CA ALA A 123 -4.54 -20.63 -4.97
C ALA A 123 -5.59 -20.20 -6.04
N SER A 124 -6.80 -20.74 -5.97
CA SER A 124 -7.92 -20.36 -6.86
C SER A 124 -8.38 -18.91 -6.64
N MET A 125 -8.45 -18.46 -5.38
CA MET A 125 -8.78 -17.07 -5.05
C MET A 125 -7.66 -16.14 -5.48
N VAL A 126 -6.40 -16.50 -5.21
CA VAL A 126 -5.23 -15.72 -5.65
C VAL A 126 -5.15 -15.66 -7.18
N GLY A 127 -5.45 -16.76 -7.89
CA GLY A 127 -5.50 -16.81 -9.34
C GLY A 127 -6.54 -15.83 -9.92
N ARG A 128 -7.78 -15.89 -9.43
CA ARG A 128 -8.85 -14.94 -9.82
C ARG A 128 -8.46 -13.50 -9.49
N TRP A 129 -7.91 -13.29 -8.31
CA TRP A 129 -7.43 -11.98 -7.87
C TRP A 129 -6.27 -11.46 -8.72
N GLN A 130 -5.50 -12.32 -9.39
CA GLN A 130 -4.47 -11.96 -10.37
C GLN A 130 -4.97 -11.97 -11.82
N GLY A 131 -6.26 -12.17 -12.05
CA GLY A 131 -6.83 -12.27 -13.40
C GLY A 131 -6.38 -13.51 -14.18
N ARG A 132 -5.88 -14.54 -13.49
CA ARG A 132 -5.61 -15.87 -14.06
C ARG A 132 -6.93 -16.66 -14.01
N GLN A 133 -7.43 -17.09 -15.16
CA GLN A 133 -8.54 -18.06 -15.20
C GLN A 133 -8.02 -19.43 -14.75
N PRO A 134 -8.87 -20.26 -14.10
CA PRO A 134 -8.51 -21.63 -13.74
C PRO A 134 -8.21 -22.48 -14.98
#